data_AF-A0A932MZ24-F1
#
_entry.id   AF-A0A932MZ24-F1
#
_cell.length_a   1.000
_cell.length_b   1.000
_cell.length_c   1.000
_cell.angle_alpha   90.00
_cell.angle_beta   90.00
_cell.angle_gamma   90.00
#
_symmetry.space_group_name_H-M   'P 1'
#
loop_
_entity.id
_entity.type
_entity.pdbx_description
1 polymer ?
#
loop_
_entity_poly.entity_id
_entity_poly.type
_entity_poly.pdbx_seq_one_letter_code
_entity_poly.pdbx_strand_id
1 'polypeptide(L)'
;MQLDPAELPISAATRRAATKLRIPAWRLALSGGEDFELAVAVAPKHVQATIKVAAAAGVRLSAVGRVVARPGLWLLGAPGGAAISGFEHFATARHNV
;
A
#
# COMPACT_ATOMS: atom_id res chain seq x y z
N MET A 1 -5.63 -8.52 -5.17
CA MET A 1 -4.68 -7.47 -5.58
C MET A 1 -3.26 -7.90 -5.26
N GLN A 2 -2.31 -7.60 -6.15
CA GLN A 2 -0.88 -7.74 -5.90
C GLN A 2 -0.26 -6.36 -5.76
N LEU A 3 0.57 -6.17 -4.73
CA LEU A 3 1.31 -4.94 -4.47
C LEU A 3 2.81 -5.21 -4.54
N ASP A 4 3.57 -4.26 -5.07
CA ASP A 4 5.02 -4.28 -5.00
C ASP A 4 5.50 -3.36 -3.87
N PRO A 5 6.12 -3.89 -2.80
CA PRO A 5 6.65 -3.07 -1.72
C PRO A 5 7.68 -2.03 -2.16
N ALA A 6 8.39 -2.26 -3.27
CA ALA A 6 9.39 -1.34 -3.80
C ALA A 6 8.75 -0.09 -4.46
N GLU A 7 7.54 -0.24 -4.98
CA GLU A 7 6.80 0.82 -5.69
C GLU A 7 5.94 1.70 -4.76
N LEU A 8 5.87 1.37 -3.46
CA LEU A 8 5.11 2.16 -2.50
C LEU A 8 5.74 3.56 -2.33
N PRO A 9 4.94 4.65 -2.40
CA PRO A 9 5.44 6.02 -2.24
C PRO A 9 5.69 6.33 -0.77
N ILE A 10 6.81 5.85 -0.23
CA ILE A 10 7.16 6.02 1.18
C ILE A 10 8.03 7.26 1.36
N SER A 11 7.55 8.21 2.17
CA SER A 11 8.26 9.45 2.50
C SER A 11 9.63 9.21 3.17
N ALA A 12 10.54 10.17 3.04
CA ALA A 12 11.85 10.11 3.69
C ALA A 12 11.72 10.06 5.23
N ALA A 13 10.71 10.71 5.80
CA ALA A 13 10.46 10.69 7.24
C ALA A 13 10.04 9.29 7.71
N THR A 14 9.11 8.65 7.01
CA THR A 14 8.67 7.28 7.30
C THR A 14 9.83 6.28 7.16
N ARG A 15 10.69 6.45 6.15
CA ARG A 15 11.91 5.63 6.00
C ARG A 15 12.86 5.78 7.19
N ARG A 16 13.12 7.01 7.65
CA ARG A 16 13.95 7.26 8.85
C ARG A 16 13.35 6.63 10.10
N ALA A 17 12.03 6.71 10.28
CA ALA A 17 11.34 6.08 11.40
C ALA A 17 11.48 4.54 11.34
N ALA A 18 11.27 3.94 10.16
CA ALA A 18 11.44 2.51 9.95
C ALA A 18 12.87 2.03 10.27
N THR A 19 13.89 2.79 9.86
CA THR A 19 15.29 2.51 10.22
C THR A 19 15.50 2.50 11.72
N LYS A 20 14.97 3.50 12.46
CA LYS A 20 15.07 3.55 13.93
C LYS A 20 14.37 2.36 14.60
N LEU A 21 13.23 1.94 14.06
CA LEU A 21 12.44 0.81 14.53
C LEU A 21 12.98 -0.56 14.06
N ARG A 22 13.98 -0.57 13.18
CA ARG A 22 14.56 -1.78 12.56
C ARG A 22 13.52 -2.67 11.88
N ILE A 23 12.55 -2.04 11.21
CA ILE A 23 11.54 -2.74 10.40
C ILE A 23 11.58 -2.26 8.95
N PRO A 24 11.09 -3.06 7.98
CA PRO A 24 10.94 -2.59 6.61
C PRO A 24 9.98 -1.40 6.55
N ALA A 25 10.32 -0.36 5.80
CA ALA A 25 9.51 0.86 5.72
C ALA A 25 8.10 0.61 5.14
N TRP A 26 7.97 -0.35 4.23
CA TRP A 26 6.66 -0.74 3.68
C TRP A 26 5.70 -1.25 4.76
N ARG A 27 6.22 -1.76 5.89
CA ARG A 27 5.35 -2.22 6.99
C ARG A 27 4.59 -1.04 7.60
N LEU A 28 5.27 0.09 7.80
CA LEU A 28 4.62 1.32 8.28
C LEU A 28 3.62 1.88 7.26
N ALA A 29 3.94 1.78 5.96
CA ALA A 29 3.05 2.27 4.91
C ALA A 29 1.80 1.41 4.72
N LEU A 30 1.86 0.10 4.99
CA LEU A 30 0.74 -0.82 4.79
C LEU A 30 -0.17 -1.01 6.00
N SER A 31 0.36 -0.82 7.22
CA SER A 31 -0.42 -0.93 8.45
C SER A 31 -0.63 0.41 9.16
N GLY A 32 -0.17 1.50 8.55
CA GLY A 32 -0.47 2.84 9.01
C GLY A 32 -1.95 3.17 8.82
N GLY A 33 -2.33 4.35 9.30
CA GLY A 33 -3.64 4.93 9.10
C GLY A 33 -3.51 6.46 9.04
N GLU A 34 -4.63 7.14 8.78
CA GLU A 34 -4.73 8.60 8.86
C GLU A 34 -3.91 9.40 7.82
N ASP A 35 -3.43 8.76 6.75
CA ASP A 35 -2.80 9.48 5.63
C ASP A 35 -3.84 10.23 4.76
N PHE A 36 -5.11 9.80 4.78
CA PHE A 36 -6.22 10.35 3.98
C PHE A 36 -5.92 10.45 2.46
N GLU A 37 -5.02 9.60 1.96
CA GLU A 37 -4.65 9.51 0.54
C GLU A 37 -5.62 8.64 -0.27
N LEU A 38 -5.63 8.82 -1.58
CA LEU A 38 -6.49 8.07 -2.50
C LEU A 38 -5.85 6.76 -2.97
N ALA A 39 -6.64 5.69 -3.00
CA ALA A 39 -6.31 4.44 -3.69
C ALA A 39 -7.27 4.24 -4.87
N VAL A 40 -6.75 4.34 -6.10
CA VAL A 40 -7.55 4.26 -7.33
C VAL A 40 -7.09 3.12 -8.23
N ALA A 41 -8.05 2.50 -8.93
CA ALA A 41 -7.77 1.48 -9.95
C ALA A 41 -7.90 2.08 -11.36
N VAL A 42 -6.91 1.84 -12.21
CA VAL A 42 -6.85 2.33 -13.58
C VAL A 42 -6.62 1.16 -14.52
N ALA A 43 -7.31 1.13 -15.67
CA ALA A 43 -7.06 0.13 -16.69
C ALA A 43 -5.57 0.18 -17.14
N PRO A 44 -4.88 -0.96 -17.31
CA PRO A 44 -3.43 -0.98 -17.58
C PRO A 44 -3.01 -0.07 -18.74
N LYS A 45 -3.80 -0.04 -19.83
CA LYS A 45 -3.56 0.79 -21.01
C LYS A 45 -3.62 2.30 -20.75
N HIS A 46 -4.20 2.75 -19.64
CA HIS A 46 -4.36 4.16 -19.30
C HIS A 46 -3.42 4.65 -18.20
N VAL A 47 -2.69 3.77 -17.51
CA VAL A 47 -1.85 4.13 -16.34
C VAL A 47 -0.93 5.31 -16.64
N GLN A 48 -0.17 5.25 -17.74
CA GLN A 48 0.77 6.31 -18.10
C GLN A 48 0.07 7.61 -18.49
N ALA A 49 -1.06 7.54 -19.19
CA ALA A 49 -1.85 8.72 -19.53
C ALA A 49 -2.42 9.40 -18.27
N THR A 50 -2.97 8.61 -17.34
CA THR A 50 -3.50 9.09 -16.07
C THR A 50 -2.42 9.73 -15.20
N ILE A 51 -1.22 9.14 -15.10
CA ILE A 51 -0.10 9.74 -14.38
C ILE A 51 0.29 11.10 -14.98
N LYS A 52 0.36 11.20 -16.31
CA LYS A 52 0.67 12.46 -17.00
C LYS A 52 -0.38 13.54 -16.74
N VAL A 53 -1.66 13.19 -16.83
CA VAL A 53 -2.76 14.14 -16.57
C VAL A 53 -2.76 14.59 -15.10
N ALA A 54 -2.58 13.67 -14.16
CA ALA A 54 -2.47 14.01 -12.74
C ALA A 54 -1.29 14.95 -12.48
N ALA A 55 -0.13 14.67 -13.06
CA ALA A 55 1.05 15.52 -12.92
C ALA A 55 0.81 16.93 -13.48
N ALA A 56 0.15 17.06 -14.63
CA ALA A 56 -0.25 18.36 -15.19
C ALA A 56 -1.22 19.14 -14.29
N ALA A 57 -2.01 18.43 -13.48
CA ALA A 57 -2.89 19.01 -12.47
C ALA A 57 -2.20 19.21 -11.10
N GLY A 58 -0.89 18.98 -10.98
CA GLY A 58 -0.16 19.11 -9.72
C GLY A 58 -0.41 17.95 -8.73
N VAL A 59 -1.04 16.86 -9.16
CA VAL A 59 -1.33 15.67 -8.36
C VAL A 59 -0.32 14.57 -8.65
N ARG A 60 0.25 13.97 -7.62
CA ARG A 60 1.16 12.83 -7.76
C ARG A 60 0.37 11.53 -7.67
N LEU A 61 0.59 10.64 -8.63
CA LEU A 61 0.10 9.26 -8.58
C LEU A 61 1.29 8.30 -8.66
N SER A 62 1.20 7.19 -7.93
CA SER A 62 2.19 6.11 -7.95
C SER A 62 1.51 4.80 -8.31
N ALA A 63 2.06 4.06 -9.26
CA ALA A 63 1.55 2.76 -9.65
C ALA A 63 2.10 1.68 -8.70
N VAL A 64 1.35 1.36 -7.64
CA VAL A 64 1.84 0.51 -6.54
C VAL A 64 1.58 -0.99 -6.73
N GLY A 65 0.84 -1.38 -7.77
CA GLY A 65 0.47 -2.77 -7.98
C GLY A 65 -0.63 -2.97 -9.01
N ARG A 66 -1.30 -4.12 -8.93
CA ARG A 66 -2.34 -4.54 -9.88
C ARG A 66 -3.49 -5.29 -9.22
N VAL A 67 -4.70 -5.04 -9.70
CA VAL A 67 -5.87 -5.87 -9.40
C VAL A 67 -5.76 -7.18 -10.19
N VAL A 68 -6.08 -8.30 -9.55
CA VAL A 68 -6.05 -9.65 -10.14
C VAL A 68 -7.35 -10.36 -9.81
N ALA A 69 -7.72 -11.36 -10.61
CA ALA A 69 -8.97 -12.11 -10.42
C ALA A 69 -9.03 -12.86 -9.07
N ARG A 70 -7.87 -13.25 -8.52
CA ARG A 70 -7.81 -13.92 -7.23
C ARG A 70 -8.20 -12.95 -6.10
N PRO A 71 -9.11 -13.35 -5.17
CA PRO A 71 -9.43 -12.57 -3.97
C PRO A 71 -8.33 -12.59 -2.91
N GLY A 72 -8.04 -11.44 -2.32
CA GLY A 72 -6.98 -11.26 -1.31
C GLY A 72 -5.95 -10.20 -1.69
N LEU A 73 -4.97 -9.99 -0.81
CA LEU A 73 -3.85 -9.06 -1.00
C LEU A 73 -2.53 -9.82 -0.90
N TRP A 74 -1.64 -9.64 -1.88
CA TRP A 74 -0.32 -10.29 -1.88
C TRP A 74 0.78 -9.27 -2.13
N LEU A 75 1.81 -9.30 -1.29
CA LEU A 75 3.04 -8.56 -1.53
C LEU A 75 3.97 -9.38 -2.40
N LEU A 76 4.39 -8.81 -3.52
CA LEU A 76 5.40 -9.41 -4.38
C LEU A 76 6.75 -9.48 -3.63
N GLY A 77 7.48 -10.58 -3.81
CA GLY A 77 8.78 -10.79 -3.16
C GLY A 77 8.74 -11.18 -1.68
N ALA A 78 7.56 -11.28 -1.05
CA ALA A 78 7.41 -11.75 0.32
C ALA A 78 6.78 -13.17 0.35
N PRO A 79 7.54 -14.23 0.71
CA PRO A 79 6.97 -15.57 0.85
C PRO A 79 5.94 -15.60 1.98
N GLY A 80 4.78 -16.19 1.71
CA GLY A 80 3.70 -16.38 2.70
C GLY A 80 2.65 -15.27 2.81
N GLY A 81 2.84 -14.13 2.14
CA GLY A 81 1.97 -12.96 2.28
C GLY A 81 2.16 -12.30 3.66
N ALA A 82 2.43 -11.00 3.69
CA ALA A 82 2.49 -10.30 4.97
C ALA A 82 1.08 -10.20 5.56
N ALA A 83 0.94 -10.48 6.86
CA ALA A 83 -0.24 -10.10 7.62
C ALA A 83 -0.29 -8.57 7.69
N ILE A 84 -1.04 -7.98 6.76
CA ILE A 84 -1.33 -6.55 6.71
C ILE A 84 -2.66 -6.34 7.43
N SER A 85 -2.68 -5.46 8.42
CA SER A 85 -3.86 -5.11 9.20
C SER A 85 -4.18 -3.63 9.06
N GLY A 86 -5.46 -3.30 8.99
CA GLY A 86 -5.95 -1.93 9.17
C GLY A 86 -6.36 -1.68 10.63
N PHE A 87 -6.71 -0.44 10.94
CA PHE A 87 -7.30 -0.09 12.22
C PHE A 87 -8.68 -0.76 12.40
N GLU A 88 -8.94 -1.26 13.60
CA GLU A 88 -10.21 -1.91 13.97
C GLU A 88 -10.71 -1.29 15.28
N HIS A 89 -11.88 -0.64 15.26
CA HIS A 89 -12.41 0.12 16.40
C HIS A 89 -12.66 -0.74 17.65
N PHE A 90 -13.09 -1.98 17.45
CA PHE A 90 -13.38 -2.94 18.49
C PHE A 90 -12.68 -4.24 18.13
N ALA A 91 -11.39 -4.33 18.48
CA ALA A 91 -10.62 -5.53 18.22
C ALA A 91 -11.34 -6.72 18.88
N THR A 92 -11.99 -7.55 18.06
CA THR A 92 -12.68 -8.73 18.56
C THR A 92 -11.60 -9.78 18.73
N ALA A 93 -11.15 -9.96 19.97
CA ALA A 93 -10.50 -11.22 20.33
C ALA A 93 -11.48 -12.32 19.89
N ARG A 94 -11.11 -13.14 18.90
CA ARG A 94 -11.88 -14.32 18.54
C ARG A 94 -11.97 -15.21 19.77
N HIS A 95 -13.04 -15.07 20.54
CA HIS A 95 -13.43 -16.05 21.54
C HIS A 95 -13.93 -17.26 20.75
N ASN A 96 -13.03 -18.21 20.54
CA ASN A 96 -13.43 -19.54 20.14
C ASN A 96 -14.11 -20.18 21.36
N VAL A 97 -15.45 -20.22 21.34
CA VAL A 97 -16.24 -21.15 22.16
C VAL A 97 -16.28 -22.48 21.43
#